data_AF-A0A328BUX3-F1
#
_entry.id   AF-A0A328BUX3-F1
#
_cell.length_a   1.000
_cell.length_b   1.000
_cell.length_c   1.000
_cell.angle_alpha   90.00
_cell.angle_beta   90.00
_cell.angle_gamma   90.00
#
_symmetry.space_group_name_H-M   'P 1'
#
loop_
_entity.id
_entity.type
_entity.pdbx_description
1 polymer ?
#
loop_
_entity_poly.entity_id
_entity_poly.type
_entity_poly.pdbx_seq_one_letter_code
_entity_poly.pdbx_strand_id
1 'polypeptide(L)' 'MTRFLFFLFAVALLTLPARAQTPGSGGPEPGAPEPTAVPLDGGASLLLAGGAAYALRRLRRRR' A
#
# COMPACT_ATOMS: atom_id res chain seq x y z
N MET A 1 -7.24 -26.49 -5.40
CA MET A 1 -5.98 -26.02 -6.00
C MET A 1 -6.05 -24.56 -6.45
N THR A 2 -7.11 -24.14 -7.15
CA THR A 2 -7.30 -22.75 -7.63
C THR A 2 -7.28 -21.67 -6.54
N ARG A 3 -7.89 -21.93 -5.37
CA ARG A 3 -7.89 -20.98 -4.23
C ARG A 3 -6.51 -20.77 -3.61
N PHE A 4 -5.70 -21.82 -3.58
CA PHE A 4 -4.34 -21.78 -3.07
C PHE A 4 -3.43 -21.00 -4.03
N LEU A 5 -3.54 -21.28 -5.33
CA LEU A 5 -2.87 -20.52 -6.39
C LEU A 5 -3.23 -19.03 -6.36
N PHE A 6 -4.50 -18.70 -6.16
CA PHE A 6 -4.95 -17.31 -6.04
C PHE A 6 -4.34 -16.59 -4.83
N PHE A 7 -4.26 -17.27 -3.68
CA PHE A 7 -3.67 -16.72 -2.48
C PHE A 7 -2.16 -16.47 -2.65
N LEU A 8 -1.46 -17.42 -3.27
CA LEU A 8 -0.02 -17.34 -3.53
C LEU A 8 0.31 -16.23 -4.54
N PHE A 9 -0.54 -16.05 -5.54
CA PHE A 9 -0.47 -14.94 -6.49
C PHE A 9 -0.68 -13.57 -5.81
N ALA A 10 -1.66 -13.46 -4.93
CA ALA A 10 -1.91 -12.22 -4.17
C ALA A 10 -0.74 -11.85 -3.25
N VAL A 11 -0.11 -12.83 -2.59
CA VAL A 11 1.10 -12.60 -1.78
C VAL A 11 2.28 -12.17 -2.66
N ALA A 12 2.47 -12.78 -3.83
CA ALA A 12 3.53 -12.38 -4.75
C ALA A 12 3.39 -10.93 -5.23
N LEU A 13 2.17 -10.47 -5.53
CA LEU A 13 1.86 -9.08 -5.88
C LEU A 13 2.21 -8.07 -4.77
N LEU A 14 2.10 -8.47 -3.49
CA LEU A 14 2.44 -7.60 -2.36
C LEU A 14 3.96 -7.47 -2.13
N THR A 15 4.76 -8.35 -2.71
CA THR A 15 6.24 -8.34 -2.57
C THR A 15 6.96 -7.59 -3.68
N LEU A 16 6.23 -6.96 -4.62
CA LEU A 16 6.84 -6.17 -5.68
C LEU A 16 7.68 -5.04 -5.05
N PRO A 17 8.99 -4.97 -5.32
CA PRO A 17 9.84 -3.95 -4.74
C PRO A 17 9.44 -2.59 -5.34
N ALA A 18 8.83 -1.74 -4.52
CA ALA A 18 8.65 -0.32 -4.84
C ALA A 18 10.03 0.34 -4.82
N ARG A 19 10.75 0.25 -5.93
CA ARG A 19 12.05 0.89 -6.13
C ARG A 19 11.79 2.38 -6.33
N ALA A 20 11.70 3.11 -5.22
CA ALA A 20 11.60 4.57 -5.23
C ALA A 20 12.90 5.25 -5.72
N GLN A 21 13.98 4.48 -5.92
CA GLN A 21 15.32 5.01 -6.11
C GLN A 21 16.07 4.40 -7.30
N THR A 22 16.42 5.25 -8.28
CA THR A 22 17.38 5.03 -9.38
C THR A 22 18.76 5.58 -9.01
N PRO A 23 19.85 5.28 -9.74
CA PRO A 23 21.14 5.95 -9.51
C PRO A 23 20.96 7.49 -9.48
N GLY A 24 21.43 8.15 -8.41
CA GLY A 24 21.26 9.59 -8.19
C GLY A 24 20.04 10.03 -7.33
N SER A 25 19.19 9.11 -6.89
CA SER A 25 17.97 9.42 -6.10
C SER A 25 18.13 9.29 -4.58
N GLY A 26 19.38 9.27 -4.10
CA GLY A 26 19.75 9.07 -2.69
C GLY A 26 19.60 10.33 -1.84
N GLY A 27 18.44 10.99 -1.90
CA GLY A 27 18.15 12.21 -1.15
C GLY A 27 18.08 13.47 -2.01
N PRO A 28 17.62 14.60 -1.43
CA PRO A 28 17.56 15.87 -2.15
C PRO A 28 18.96 16.29 -2.60
N GLU A 29 19.08 16.68 -3.86
CA GLU A 29 20.30 17.26 -4.40
C GLU A 29 20.57 18.60 -3.69
N PRO A 30 21.78 18.87 -3.16
CA PRO A 30 22.05 20.12 -2.46
C PRO A 30 21.71 21.34 -3.33
N GLY A 31 20.65 22.08 -2.96
CA GLY A 31 20.15 23.23 -3.71
C GLY A 31 18.96 22.97 -4.64
N ALA A 32 18.47 21.73 -4.74
CA ALA A 32 17.20 21.44 -5.39
C ALA A 32 16.03 21.94 -4.53
N PRO A 33 14.94 22.44 -5.15
CA PRO A 33 13.72 22.75 -4.39
C PRO A 33 13.27 21.51 -3.63
N GLU A 34 12.99 21.68 -2.34
CA GLU A 34 12.55 20.60 -1.45
C GLU A 34 11.47 19.76 -2.14
N PRO A 35 11.65 18.43 -2.24
CA PRO A 35 10.63 17.55 -2.80
C PRO A 35 9.32 17.83 -2.07
N THR A 36 8.32 18.30 -2.79
CA THR A 36 7.02 18.66 -2.24
C THR A 36 6.52 17.57 -1.31
N ALA A 37 6.03 17.96 -0.14
CA ALA A 37 5.41 17.09 0.86
C ALA A 37 4.17 16.40 0.28
N VAL A 38 4.36 15.35 -0.52
CA VAL A 38 3.28 14.48 -0.97
C VAL A 38 2.82 13.69 0.25
N PRO A 39 1.51 13.70 0.59
CA PRO A 39 1.01 12.97 1.75
C PRO A 39 1.26 11.46 1.57
N LEU A 40 2.19 10.92 2.35
CA LEU A 40 2.56 9.50 2.34
C LEU A 40 1.49 8.60 2.97
N ASP A 41 0.45 9.19 3.55
CA ASP A 41 -0.60 8.51 4.32
C ASP A 41 -1.69 7.86 3.45
N GLY A 42 -1.53 7.84 2.12
CA GLY A 42 -2.47 7.18 1.22
C GLY A 42 -2.68 5.70 1.58
N GLY A 43 -1.61 5.01 2.01
CA GLY A 43 -1.69 3.63 2.50
C GLY A 43 -2.50 3.50 3.79
N ALA A 44 -2.31 4.41 4.74
CA ALA A 44 -3.04 4.41 6.02
C ALA A 44 -4.53 4.68 5.81
N SER A 45 -4.87 5.63 4.92
CA SER A 45 -6.26 5.94 4.57
C SER A 45 -6.97 4.75 3.90
N LEU A 46 -6.28 4.03 2.99
CA LEU A 46 -6.82 2.81 2.37
C LEU A 46 -7.00 1.67 3.38
N LEU A 47 -6.04 1.48 4.29
CA LEU A 47 -6.13 0.45 5.33
C LEU A 47 -7.29 0.72 6.29
N LEU A 48 -7.47 1.99 6.70
CA LEU A 48 -8.59 2.44 7.53
C LEU A 48 -9.93 2.19 6.83
N ALA A 49 -10.07 2.61 5.56
CA ALA A 49 -11.28 2.42 4.78
C ALA A 49 -11.63 0.93 4.61
N GLY A 50 -10.64 0.10 4.26
CA GLY A 50 -10.81 -1.35 4.13
C GLY A 50 -11.21 -2.03 5.44
N GLY A 51 -10.56 -1.67 6.54
CA GLY A 51 -10.86 -2.18 7.88
C GLY A 51 -12.28 -1.84 8.33
N ALA A 52 -12.70 -0.58 8.16
CA ALA A 52 -14.05 -0.13 8.49
C ALA A 52 -15.12 -0.86 7.67
N ALA A 53 -14.92 -0.97 6.35
CA ALA A 53 -15.83 -1.69 5.46
C ALA A 53 -15.96 -3.17 5.85
N TYR A 54 -14.84 -3.83 6.17
CA TYR A 54 -14.83 -5.22 6.61
C TYR A 54 -15.57 -5.41 7.94
N ALA A 55 -15.31 -4.56 8.94
CA ALA A 55 -15.98 -4.61 10.24
C ALA A 55 -17.50 -4.45 10.10
N LEU A 56 -17.96 -3.49 9.30
CA LEU A 56 -19.38 -3.28 9.02
C LEU A 56 -20.03 -4.50 8.34
N ARG A 57 -19.37 -5.06 7.32
CA ARG A 57 -19.83 -6.29 6.65
C ARG A 57 -19.95 -7.46 7.61
N ARG A 58 -19.01 -7.60 8.55
CA ARG A 58 -19.02 -8.69 9.54
C ARG A 58 -20.16 -8.54 10.55
N LEU A 59 -20.44 -7.31 11.00
CA LEU A 59 -21.55 -7.04 11.93
C LEU A 59 -22.90 -7.34 11.29
N ARG A 60 -23.09 -6.96 10.02
CA ARG A 60 -24.32 -7.22 9.26
C ARG A 60 -24.62 -8.69 9.01
N ARG A 61 -23.62 -9.57 9.06
CA ARG A 61 -23.80 -11.02 8.92
C ARG A 61 -24.17 -11.72 10.23
N ARG A 62 -24.02 -11.02 11.37
CA ARG A 62 -24.33 -11.54 12.71
C ARG A 62 -25.70 -11.10 13.22
N ARG A 63 -26.28 -10.06 12.62
CA ARG A 63 -27.72 -9.78 12.68
C ARG A 63 -28.42 -10.58 11.60
#